data_AF-A0A1M5N861-F1
#
_entry.id   AF-A0A1M5N861-F1
#
_cell.length_a   1.000
_cell.length_b   1.000
_cell.length_c   1.000
_cell.angle_alpha   90.00
_cell.angle_beta   90.00
_cell.angle_gamma   90.00
#
_symmetry.space_group_name_H-M   'P 1'
#
loop_
_entity.id
_entity.type
_entity.pdbx_description
1 polymer ?
#
loop_
_entity_poly.entity_id
_entity_poly.type
_entity_poly.pdbx_seq_one_letter_code
_entity_poly.pdbx_strand_id
1 'polypeptide(L)'
;MLWWIALPARHPDRQHPTHAGTREVVFLPVSFLNIKGGVEKQWTQHLVREGSRFHFGFCNKKIQRLFTILYDLTDETYMNYWLMKTEPSTFSWDDLVRDKKTGWDGVRNFQARNNLKAMKKGDLAFIYHSMDDKAVVGIAKITKENYPDPKDKDWVAVEISPEKKLKRPVTLAEVKADKRFADMVLVKSSRLSVQPVTAAEFDMIVALSEKKVN
;
A
#
# COMPACT_ATOMS: atom_id res chain seq x y z
N MET A 1 -21.20 -29.83 3.71
CA MET A 1 -20.51 -29.38 2.48
C MET A 1 -19.43 -28.41 2.90
N LEU A 2 -18.18 -28.83 2.91
CA LEU A 2 -17.05 -27.92 3.06
C LEU A 2 -16.81 -27.26 1.70
N TRP A 3 -16.95 -25.95 1.65
CA TRP A 3 -16.67 -25.13 0.47
C TRP A 3 -15.24 -24.60 0.61
N TRP A 4 -14.35 -24.97 -0.30
CA TRP A 4 -13.07 -24.27 -0.46
C TRP A 4 -13.31 -23.04 -1.34
N ILE A 5 -12.98 -21.86 -0.84
CA ILE A 5 -13.03 -20.60 -1.60
C ILE A 5 -11.67 -20.44 -2.29
N ALA A 6 -11.67 -20.39 -3.63
CA ALA A 6 -10.49 -19.98 -4.38
C ALA A 6 -10.22 -18.50 -4.11
N LEU A 7 -9.06 -18.19 -3.52
CA LEU A 7 -8.59 -16.81 -3.38
C LEU A 7 -8.15 -16.29 -4.75
N PRO A 8 -8.51 -15.04 -5.13
CA PRO A 8 -8.06 -14.47 -6.38
C PRO A 8 -6.53 -14.33 -6.39
N ALA A 9 -5.90 -14.85 -7.44
CA ALA A 9 -4.46 -14.70 -7.65
C ALA A 9 -4.09 -13.21 -7.84
N ARG A 10 -2.94 -12.83 -7.28
CA ARG A 10 -2.29 -11.52 -7.34
C ARG A 10 -2.30 -10.97 -8.79
N HIS A 11 -3.01 -9.88 -9.06
CA HIS A 11 -2.87 -9.16 -10.32
C HIS A 11 -1.58 -8.32 -10.27
N PRO A 12 -0.59 -8.54 -11.15
CA PRO A 12 0.73 -7.93 -11.02
C PRO A 12 0.81 -6.49 -11.55
N ASP A 13 -0.28 -5.91 -12.04
CA ASP A 13 -0.23 -4.57 -12.60
C ASP A 13 -1.55 -3.85 -12.37
N ARG A 14 -1.47 -2.69 -11.70
CA ARG A 14 -2.58 -1.74 -11.53
C ARG A 14 -2.09 -0.40 -12.07
N GLN A 15 -1.93 -0.32 -13.38
CA GLN A 15 -1.82 0.99 -14.04
C GLN A 15 -3.19 1.67 -13.92
N HIS A 16 -3.23 2.80 -13.21
CA HIS A 16 -4.42 3.65 -13.12
C HIS A 16 -4.66 4.34 -14.48
N PRO A 17 -5.82 4.16 -15.13
CA PRO A 17 -6.18 5.03 -16.24
C PRO A 17 -6.64 6.39 -15.69
N THR A 18 -5.97 7.44 -16.12
CA THR A 18 -6.50 8.80 -16.09
C THR A 18 -7.66 8.86 -17.09
N HIS A 19 -8.92 8.80 -16.64
CA HIS A 19 -10.08 9.49 -17.25
C HIS A 19 -11.32 9.25 -16.38
N ALA A 20 -11.96 10.34 -15.96
CA ALA A 20 -13.22 10.29 -15.22
C ALA A 20 -14.37 9.95 -16.20
N GLY A 21 -15.04 8.82 -15.98
CA GLY A 21 -16.32 8.51 -16.64
C GLY A 21 -16.42 7.17 -17.37
N THR A 22 -15.36 6.36 -17.43
CA THR A 22 -15.43 5.07 -18.14
C THR A 22 -15.88 3.94 -17.20
N ARG A 23 -16.97 3.25 -17.57
CA ARG A 23 -17.46 2.05 -16.87
C ARG A 23 -16.40 0.95 -16.91
N GLU A 24 -15.85 0.59 -15.77
CA GLU A 24 -14.93 -0.54 -15.64
C GLU A 24 -15.75 -1.82 -15.42
N VAL A 25 -15.72 -2.74 -16.37
CA VAL A 25 -16.25 -4.11 -16.22
C VAL A 25 -15.06 -5.01 -15.90
N VAL A 26 -14.97 -5.47 -14.65
CA VAL A 26 -13.89 -6.38 -14.22
C VAL A 26 -14.41 -7.81 -14.32
N PHE A 27 -13.81 -8.61 -15.20
CA PHE A 27 -14.12 -10.02 -15.33
C PHE A 27 -13.25 -10.83 -14.36
N LEU A 28 -13.84 -11.36 -13.30
CA LEU A 28 -13.18 -12.32 -12.41
C LEU A 28 -13.70 -13.72 -12.76
N PRO A 29 -12.86 -14.62 -13.33
CA PRO A 29 -13.26 -16.01 -13.53
C PRO A 29 -13.39 -16.69 -12.16
N VAL A 30 -14.59 -17.14 -11.82
CA VAL A 30 -14.83 -18.00 -10.65
C VAL A 30 -15.09 -19.41 -11.17
N SER A 31 -14.09 -20.28 -11.07
CA SER A 31 -14.23 -21.70 -11.42
C SER A 31 -14.73 -22.49 -10.20
N PHE A 32 -15.86 -23.19 -10.35
CA PHE A 32 -16.34 -24.16 -9.37
C PHE A 32 -16.01 -25.57 -9.85
N LEU A 33 -15.21 -26.32 -9.09
CA LEU A 33 -14.97 -27.74 -9.38
C LEU A 33 -15.95 -28.61 -8.58
N ASN A 34 -16.71 -29.46 -9.28
CA ASN A 34 -17.67 -30.37 -8.66
C ASN A 34 -17.00 -31.72 -8.32
N ILE A 35 -17.15 -32.21 -7.08
CA ILE A 35 -16.46 -33.41 -6.55
C ILE A 35 -17.02 -34.74 -7.10
N LYS A 36 -18.09 -34.71 -7.91
CA LYS A 36 -18.66 -35.92 -8.52
C LYS A 36 -18.62 -35.89 -10.05
N GLY A 37 -17.41 -35.84 -10.62
CA GLY A 37 -17.08 -36.32 -11.98
C GLY A 37 -18.11 -36.16 -13.10
N GLY A 38 -18.81 -35.02 -13.20
CA GLY A 38 -19.91 -34.85 -14.14
C GLY A 38 -20.19 -33.39 -14.50
N VAL A 39 -19.86 -33.08 -15.76
CA VAL A 39 -20.17 -31.90 -16.61
C VAL A 39 -19.93 -30.51 -16.02
N GLU A 40 -18.95 -29.84 -16.64
CA GLU A 40 -18.59 -28.44 -16.53
C GLU A 40 -19.72 -27.53 -17.04
N LYS A 41 -20.16 -26.57 -16.22
CA LYS A 41 -20.83 -25.35 -16.69
C LYS A 41 -20.02 -24.15 -16.26
N GLN A 42 -19.23 -23.61 -17.18
CA GLN A 42 -18.65 -22.28 -17.05
C GLN A 42 -19.78 -21.25 -17.02
N TRP A 43 -19.84 -20.46 -15.95
CA TRP A 43 -20.66 -19.26 -15.89
C TRP A 43 -19.72 -18.06 -15.86
N THR A 44 -19.67 -17.30 -16.95
CA THR A 44 -19.02 -15.97 -16.96
C THR A 44 -19.98 -14.98 -16.31
N GLN A 45 -19.68 -14.55 -15.09
CA GLN A 45 -20.46 -13.51 -14.41
C GLN A 45 -19.82 -12.13 -14.59
N HIS A 46 -20.69 -11.14 -14.75
CA HIS A 46 -20.31 -9.76 -15.01
C HIS A 46 -20.32 -8.97 -13.71
N LEU A 47 -19.20 -8.32 -13.39
CA LEU A 47 -19.10 -7.39 -12.28
C LEU A 47 -19.15 -5.97 -12.86
N VAL A 48 -20.25 -5.25 -12.58
CA VAL A 48 -20.43 -3.87 -13.02
C VAL A 48 -20.25 -2.95 -11.82
N ARG A 49 -19.26 -2.06 -11.90
CA ARG A 49 -18.98 -1.04 -10.88
C ARG A 49 -19.61 0.29 -11.28
N GLU A 50 -20.48 0.83 -10.42
CA GLU A 50 -21.00 2.21 -10.54
C GLU A 50 -20.63 3.01 -9.29
N GLY A 51 -19.60 3.84 -9.39
CA GLY A 51 -19.09 4.63 -8.27
C GLY A 51 -18.52 3.74 -7.14
N SER A 52 -19.01 3.94 -5.92
CA SER A 52 -18.68 3.16 -4.72
C SER A 52 -19.64 1.99 -4.46
N ARG A 53 -20.61 1.73 -5.36
CA ARG A 53 -21.56 0.60 -5.25
C ARG A 53 -21.27 -0.45 -6.31
N PHE A 54 -21.11 -1.69 -5.86
CA PHE A 54 -21.08 -2.86 -6.72
C PHE A 54 -22.49 -3.44 -6.84
N HIS A 55 -23.05 -3.44 -8.04
CA HIS A 55 -24.29 -4.15 -8.31
C HIS A 55 -23.96 -5.58 -8.70
N PHE A 56 -23.97 -6.47 -7.72
CA PHE A 56 -23.93 -7.89 -7.99
C PHE A 56 -25.32 -8.36 -8.43
N GLY A 57 -25.45 -8.81 -9.69
CA GLY A 57 -26.65 -9.46 -10.23
C GLY A 57 -26.92 -10.84 -9.61
N PHE A 58 -26.86 -10.97 -8.29
CA PHE A 58 -27.23 -12.17 -7.56
C PHE A 58 -28.73 -12.12 -7.26
N CYS A 59 -29.48 -13.12 -7.74
CA CYS A 59 -30.91 -13.26 -7.45
C CYS A 59 -31.17 -13.66 -5.97
N ASN A 60 -30.13 -14.01 -5.20
CA ASN A 60 -30.25 -14.47 -3.82
C ASN A 60 -29.60 -13.49 -2.82
N LYS A 61 -30.45 -12.84 -2.02
CA LYS A 61 -30.04 -11.86 -0.98
C LYS A 61 -29.11 -12.44 0.09
N LYS A 62 -29.15 -13.75 0.38
CA LYS A 62 -28.19 -14.39 1.31
C LYS A 62 -26.79 -14.47 0.70
N ILE A 63 -26.69 -14.77 -0.60
CA ILE A 63 -25.41 -14.86 -1.31
C ILE A 63 -24.79 -13.46 -1.47
N GLN A 64 -25.59 -12.44 -1.78
CA GLN A 64 -25.13 -11.04 -1.80
C GLN A 64 -24.53 -10.63 -0.45
N ARG A 65 -25.23 -10.91 0.65
CA ARG A 65 -24.77 -10.55 1.99
C ARG A 65 -23.48 -11.28 2.40
N LEU A 66 -23.35 -12.56 2.04
CA LEU A 66 -22.12 -13.34 2.24
C LEU A 66 -20.95 -12.78 1.42
N PHE A 67 -21.18 -12.38 0.17
CA PHE A 67 -20.14 -11.81 -0.69
C PHE A 67 -19.68 -10.43 -0.20
N THR A 68 -20.62 -9.58 0.24
CA THR A 68 -20.29 -8.30 0.87
C THR A 68 -19.50 -8.49 2.14
N ILE A 69 -19.92 -9.40 3.04
CA ILE A 69 -19.17 -9.70 4.27
C ILE A 69 -17.77 -10.23 3.94
N LEU A 70 -17.64 -11.12 2.96
CA LEU A 70 -16.34 -11.64 2.54
C LEU A 70 -15.45 -10.55 1.92
N TYR A 71 -16.02 -9.63 1.11
CA TYR A 71 -15.26 -8.52 0.53
C TYR A 71 -14.83 -7.48 1.57
N ASP A 72 -15.72 -7.12 2.49
CA ASP A 72 -15.45 -6.21 3.62
C ASP A 72 -14.39 -6.83 4.55
N LEU A 73 -14.44 -8.16 4.78
CA LEU A 73 -13.39 -8.91 5.48
C LEU A 73 -12.07 -9.01 4.70
N THR A 74 -12.08 -8.88 3.37
CA THR A 74 -10.84 -8.87 2.56
C THR A 74 -10.20 -7.48 2.45
N ASP A 75 -10.97 -6.40 2.61
CA ASP A 75 -10.43 -5.02 2.59
C ASP A 75 -9.58 -4.73 3.84
N GLU A 76 -9.89 -5.40 4.96
CA GLU A 76 -9.09 -5.41 6.20
C GLU A 76 -7.70 -6.06 6.06
N THR A 77 -7.35 -6.67 4.90
CA THR A 77 -6.12 -7.49 4.77
C THR A 77 -5.04 -6.95 3.82
N TYR A 78 -5.25 -5.81 3.16
CA TYR A 78 -4.25 -5.25 2.24
C TYR A 78 -3.68 -3.92 2.75
N MET A 79 -2.72 -4.02 3.68
CA MET A 79 -1.88 -2.88 4.07
C MET A 79 -1.00 -2.45 2.89
N ASN A 80 -1.02 -1.16 2.55
CA ASN A 80 -0.06 -0.62 1.59
C ASN A 80 1.22 -0.20 2.32
N TYR A 81 2.33 -0.22 1.58
CA TYR A 81 3.63 0.16 2.10
C TYR A 81 4.15 1.38 1.37
N TRP A 82 4.80 2.26 2.12
CA TRP A 82 5.28 3.53 1.63
C TRP A 82 6.71 3.79 2.10
N LEU A 83 7.36 4.79 1.52
CA LEU A 83 8.61 5.35 2.02
C LEU A 83 8.50 6.87 2.03
N MET A 84 8.88 7.47 3.15
CA MET A 84 8.78 8.90 3.41
C MET A 84 10.17 9.43 3.80
N LYS A 85 10.69 10.37 2.98
CA LYS A 85 12.03 10.95 3.17
C LYS A 85 11.98 12.19 4.05
N THR A 86 12.89 12.27 5.01
CA THR A 86 13.10 13.45 5.86
C THR A 86 14.60 13.67 6.08
N GLU A 87 15.02 14.91 6.26
CA GLU A 87 16.39 15.24 6.64
C GLU A 87 16.49 15.20 8.17
N PRO A 88 17.41 14.41 8.76
CA PRO A 88 17.48 14.23 10.22
C PRO A 88 17.78 15.52 10.98
N SER A 89 18.42 16.50 10.34
CA SER A 89 18.66 17.84 10.87
C SER A 89 17.40 18.70 11.01
N THR A 90 16.33 18.36 10.28
CA THR A 90 15.04 19.07 10.32
C THR A 90 13.99 18.29 11.11
N PHE A 91 13.87 16.99 10.85
CA PHE A 91 12.97 16.09 11.57
C PHE A 91 13.50 14.66 11.49
N SER A 92 14.00 14.14 12.61
CA SER A 92 14.59 12.81 12.73
C SER A 92 13.58 11.73 13.13
N TRP A 93 14.03 10.48 13.14
CA TRP A 93 13.21 9.38 13.68
C TRP A 93 12.98 9.53 15.18
N ASP A 94 13.99 10.01 15.92
CA ASP A 94 13.87 10.16 17.36
C ASP A 94 12.93 11.33 17.72
N ASP A 95 12.81 12.35 16.84
CA ASP A 95 11.77 13.37 16.94
C ASP A 95 10.37 12.75 16.82
N LEU A 96 10.15 11.90 15.81
CA LEU A 96 8.87 11.18 15.66
C LEU A 96 8.54 10.31 16.88
N VAL A 97 9.55 9.63 17.45
CA VAL A 97 9.38 8.83 18.67
C VAL A 97 9.00 9.70 19.86
N ARG A 98 9.67 10.83 20.05
CA ARG A 98 9.36 11.80 21.12
C ARG A 98 7.94 12.34 20.98
N ASP A 99 7.56 12.75 19.78
CA ASP A 99 6.30 13.45 19.51
C ASP A 99 5.12 12.48 19.46
N LYS A 100 5.38 11.17 19.32
CA LYS A 100 4.42 10.05 19.24
C LYS A 100 3.48 10.08 18.04
N LYS A 101 3.27 11.25 17.45
CA LYS A 101 2.56 11.46 16.20
C LYS A 101 2.94 12.80 15.60
N THR A 102 2.91 12.89 14.29
CA THR A 102 3.15 14.15 13.58
C THR A 102 2.35 14.21 12.29
N GLY A 103 2.09 15.43 11.83
CA GLY A 103 1.59 15.66 10.47
C GLY A 103 2.74 15.62 9.48
N TRP A 104 2.58 14.85 8.40
CA TRP A 104 3.51 14.85 7.28
C TRP A 104 3.10 15.89 6.24
N ASP A 105 3.44 17.13 6.53
CA ASP A 105 3.17 18.30 5.69
C ASP A 105 4.36 18.70 4.81
N GLY A 106 4.25 19.81 4.09
CA GLY A 106 5.38 20.40 3.34
C GLY A 106 5.72 19.69 2.02
N VAL A 107 4.97 18.66 1.64
CA VAL A 107 5.14 18.00 0.32
C VAL A 107 4.73 18.96 -0.78
N ARG A 108 5.63 19.26 -1.72
CA ARG A 108 5.40 20.16 -2.87
C ARG A 108 5.66 19.51 -4.23
N ASN A 109 5.70 18.19 -4.27
CA ASN A 109 5.76 17.42 -5.51
C ASN A 109 4.40 16.76 -5.80
N PHE A 110 3.85 16.94 -7.00
CA PHE A 110 2.52 16.46 -7.36
C PHE A 110 2.36 14.94 -7.27
N GLN A 111 3.38 14.16 -7.64
CA GLN A 111 3.36 12.71 -7.52
C GLN A 111 3.40 12.28 -6.05
N ALA A 112 4.27 12.90 -5.24
CA ALA A 112 4.31 12.65 -3.80
C ALA A 112 2.97 13.00 -3.12
N ARG A 113 2.34 14.11 -3.54
CA ARG A 113 0.99 14.49 -3.08
C ARG A 113 -0.04 13.42 -3.42
N ASN A 114 0.00 12.87 -4.63
CA ASN A 114 -0.92 11.80 -5.04
C ASN A 114 -0.68 10.52 -4.22
N ASN A 115 0.57 10.21 -3.87
CA ASN A 115 0.88 9.11 -2.96
C ASN A 115 0.30 9.35 -1.55
N LEU A 116 0.43 10.56 -0.99
CA LEU A 116 -0.22 10.92 0.27
C LEU A 116 -1.76 10.76 0.22
N LYS A 117 -2.38 11.13 -0.91
CA LYS A 117 -3.84 10.94 -1.10
C LYS A 117 -4.27 9.47 -1.15
N ALA A 118 -3.37 8.59 -1.58
CA ALA A 118 -3.64 7.16 -1.71
C ALA A 118 -3.44 6.39 -0.39
N MET A 119 -2.74 6.96 0.59
CA MET A 119 -2.51 6.35 1.89
C MET A 119 -3.82 6.14 2.66
N LYS A 120 -3.90 4.99 3.33
CA LYS A 120 -5.00 4.58 4.20
C LYS A 120 -4.56 4.46 5.64
N LYS A 121 -5.50 4.69 6.57
CA LYS A 121 -5.24 4.48 7.99
C LYS A 121 -4.86 3.01 8.20
N GLY A 122 -3.74 2.78 8.87
CA GLY A 122 -3.19 1.43 9.05
C GLY A 122 -2.01 1.10 8.14
N ASP A 123 -1.89 1.77 6.98
CA ASP A 123 -0.73 1.63 6.09
C ASP A 123 0.58 1.88 6.84
N LEU A 124 1.65 1.23 6.39
CA LEU A 124 2.97 1.37 6.96
C LEU A 124 3.88 2.16 6.04
N ALA A 125 4.76 2.96 6.61
CA ALA A 125 5.71 3.77 5.87
C ALA A 125 7.10 3.64 6.47
N PHE A 126 8.11 3.40 5.64
CA PHE A 126 9.48 3.58 6.04
C PHE A 126 9.80 5.06 6.24
N ILE A 127 10.46 5.38 7.36
CA ILE A 127 11.12 6.66 7.56
C ILE A 127 12.55 6.52 7.03
N TYR A 128 12.84 7.30 5.99
CA TYR A 128 14.13 7.34 5.33
C TYR A 128 14.82 8.67 5.64
N HIS A 129 16.00 8.61 6.23
CA HIS A 129 16.87 9.77 6.39
C HIS A 129 17.57 10.08 5.07
N SER A 130 17.42 11.32 4.60
CA SER A 130 18.07 11.82 3.38
C SER A 130 19.31 12.65 3.67
N MET A 131 19.99 13.09 2.61
CA MET A 131 21.23 13.87 2.65
C MET A 131 22.41 13.10 3.24
N ASP A 132 22.74 13.28 4.52
CA ASP A 132 23.97 12.74 5.10
C ASP A 132 23.80 11.28 5.56
N ASP A 133 22.64 10.96 6.15
CA ASP A 133 22.35 9.64 6.73
C ASP A 133 21.44 8.79 5.81
N LYS A 134 21.82 8.62 4.53
CA LYS A 134 21.02 7.94 3.49
C LYS A 134 20.62 6.50 3.84
N ALA A 135 19.58 6.34 4.65
CA ALA A 135 19.19 5.04 5.20
C ALA A 135 17.71 5.01 5.61
N VAL A 136 17.12 3.82 5.55
CA VAL A 136 15.86 3.52 6.22
C VAL A 136 16.16 3.24 7.69
N VAL A 137 15.48 3.94 8.60
CA VAL A 137 15.79 3.89 10.05
C VAL A 137 14.64 3.35 10.91
N GLY A 138 13.41 3.41 10.41
CA GLY A 138 12.24 3.00 11.17
C GLY A 138 11.00 2.85 10.31
N ILE A 139 9.94 2.35 10.92
CA ILE A 139 8.61 2.13 10.34
C ILE A 139 7.63 2.99 11.12
N ALA A 140 6.91 3.84 10.40
CA ALA A 140 5.77 4.59 10.89
C ALA A 140 4.47 3.98 10.38
N LYS A 141 3.37 4.33 11.04
CA LYS A 141 2.01 3.93 10.69
C LYS A 141 1.17 5.17 10.39
N ILE A 142 0.34 5.10 9.35
CA ILE A 142 -0.61 6.17 9.03
C ILE A 142 -1.77 6.13 10.02
N THR A 143 -1.99 7.21 10.76
CA THR A 143 -3.05 7.34 11.79
C THR A 143 -4.22 8.18 11.32
N LYS A 144 -4.00 9.11 10.37
CA LYS A 144 -5.03 9.94 9.75
C LYS A 144 -4.78 10.13 8.26
N GLU A 145 -5.81 9.88 7.46
CA GLU A 145 -5.77 10.03 6.01
C GLU A 145 -5.91 11.49 5.57
N ASN A 146 -5.17 11.85 4.52
CA ASN A 146 -5.39 12.94 3.58
C ASN A 146 -6.25 14.12 4.10
N TYR A 147 -5.62 15.05 4.82
CA TYR A 147 -6.23 16.33 5.22
C TYR A 147 -5.47 17.51 4.60
N PRO A 148 -6.07 18.71 4.47
CA PRO A 148 -5.39 19.88 3.90
C PRO A 148 -4.10 20.21 4.66
N ASP A 149 -3.01 20.45 3.94
CA ASP A 149 -1.73 20.86 4.54
C ASP A 149 -1.94 22.20 5.29
N PRO A 150 -1.57 22.30 6.58
CA PRO A 150 -1.76 23.52 7.36
C PRO A 150 -1.07 24.77 6.78
N LYS A 151 0.00 24.57 6.02
CA LYS A 151 0.79 25.65 5.38
C LYS A 151 0.24 26.03 4.00
N ASP A 152 -0.50 25.14 3.35
CA ASP A 152 -1.08 25.37 2.01
C ASP A 152 -2.28 24.44 1.77
N LYS A 153 -3.49 25.01 1.73
CA LYS A 153 -4.75 24.25 1.64
C LYS A 153 -4.96 23.53 0.31
N ASP A 154 -4.21 23.88 -0.74
CA ASP A 154 -4.26 23.18 -2.03
C ASP A 154 -3.41 21.89 -2.04
N TRP A 155 -2.64 21.68 -0.98
CA TRP A 155 -1.84 20.50 -0.71
C TRP A 155 -2.46 19.67 0.40
N VAL A 156 -1.94 18.45 0.55
CA VAL A 156 -2.44 17.51 1.53
C VAL A 156 -1.32 16.96 2.39
N ALA A 157 -1.69 16.57 3.60
CA ALA A 157 -0.86 15.92 4.58
C ALA A 157 -1.57 14.66 5.12
N VAL A 158 -0.80 13.80 5.77
CA VAL A 158 -1.29 12.64 6.53
C VAL A 158 -0.75 12.75 7.96
N GLU A 159 -1.39 12.10 8.93
CA GLU A 159 -0.81 11.96 10.27
C GLU A 159 -0.15 10.59 10.38
N ILE A 160 1.04 10.55 10.96
CA ILE A 160 1.80 9.33 11.19
C ILE A 160 2.17 9.18 12.66
N SER A 161 2.33 7.94 13.13
CA SER A 161 2.91 7.60 14.43
C SER A 161 4.08 6.63 14.26
N PRO A 162 5.08 6.62 15.18
CA PRO A 162 6.12 5.60 15.16
C PRO A 162 5.50 4.22 15.45
N GLU A 163 5.87 3.21 14.67
CA GLU A 163 5.43 1.82 14.85
C GLU A 163 6.58 0.95 15.35
N LYS A 164 7.70 0.92 14.61
CA LYS A 164 8.85 0.06 14.95
C LYS A 164 10.17 0.69 14.49
N LYS A 165 11.14 0.79 15.40
CA LYS A 165 12.54 1.11 15.03
C LYS A 165 13.18 -0.12 14.37
N LEU A 166 13.92 0.07 13.28
CA LEU A 166 14.68 -1.02 12.68
C LEU A 166 15.84 -1.41 13.60
N LYS A 167 16.22 -2.70 13.63
CA LYS A 167 17.32 -3.16 14.49
C LYS A 167 18.65 -2.49 14.14
N ARG A 168 18.85 -2.23 12.85
CA ARG A 168 19.89 -1.33 12.34
C ARG A 168 19.35 -0.56 11.14
N PRO A 169 19.90 0.63 10.84
CA PRO A 169 19.61 1.32 9.60
C PRO A 169 19.99 0.48 8.37
N VAL A 170 19.17 0.54 7.33
CA VAL A 170 19.46 -0.08 6.02
C VAL A 170 19.84 1.04 5.06
N THR A 171 21.11 1.07 4.67
CA THR A 171 21.66 2.19 3.88
C THR A 171 21.24 2.12 2.42
N LEU A 172 21.16 3.26 1.75
CA LEU A 172 20.92 3.32 0.30
C LEU A 172 21.99 2.54 -0.49
N ALA A 173 23.23 2.50 0.01
CA ALA A 173 24.31 1.73 -0.60
C ALA A 173 24.00 0.22 -0.58
N GLU A 174 23.53 -0.31 0.55
CA GLU A 174 23.09 -1.71 0.65
C GLU A 174 21.90 -1.99 -0.27
N VAL A 175 20.90 -1.10 -0.30
CA VAL A 175 19.74 -1.25 -1.18
C VAL A 175 20.15 -1.26 -2.66
N LYS A 176 21.07 -0.39 -3.07
CA LYS A 176 21.59 -0.34 -4.45
C LYS A 176 22.46 -1.53 -4.82
N ALA A 177 23.17 -2.13 -3.86
CA ALA A 177 24.01 -3.29 -4.10
C ALA A 177 23.20 -4.57 -4.37
N ASP A 178 21.97 -4.64 -3.86
CA ASP A 178 21.09 -5.78 -4.03
C ASP A 178 20.18 -5.61 -5.25
N LYS A 179 20.43 -6.42 -6.28
CA LYS A 179 19.72 -6.39 -7.57
C LYS A 179 18.21 -6.60 -7.45
N ARG A 180 17.73 -7.16 -6.33
CA ARG A 180 16.28 -7.34 -6.09
C ARG A 180 15.55 -6.02 -5.91
N PHE A 181 16.25 -4.93 -5.59
CA PHE A 181 15.68 -3.58 -5.50
C PHE A 181 15.91 -2.73 -6.77
N ALA A 182 16.36 -3.33 -7.88
CA ALA A 182 16.63 -2.59 -9.11
C ALA A 182 15.40 -1.79 -9.59
N ASP A 183 14.20 -2.31 -9.33
CA ASP A 183 12.93 -1.68 -9.69
C ASP A 183 12.33 -0.77 -8.62
N MET A 184 12.92 -0.74 -7.41
CA MET A 184 12.41 0.05 -6.30
C MET A 184 12.50 1.54 -6.61
N VAL A 185 11.42 2.26 -6.30
CA VAL A 185 11.32 3.72 -6.53
C VAL A 185 12.43 4.48 -5.83
N LEU A 186 12.91 4.00 -4.67
CA LEU A 186 14.03 4.59 -3.94
C LEU A 186 15.33 4.61 -4.76
N VAL A 187 15.56 3.55 -5.54
CA VAL A 187 16.75 3.40 -6.41
C VAL A 187 16.59 4.22 -7.68
N LYS A 188 15.40 4.21 -8.28
CA LYS A 188 15.11 4.86 -9.57
C LYS A 188 14.87 6.37 -9.48
N SER A 189 14.31 6.86 -8.37
CA SER A 189 13.88 8.26 -8.22
C SER A 189 14.36 8.87 -6.92
N SER A 190 15.45 9.63 -7.00
CA SER A 190 16.00 10.36 -5.85
C SER A 190 15.11 11.53 -5.42
N ARG A 191 14.43 12.20 -6.37
CA ARG A 191 13.66 13.43 -6.14
C ARG A 191 12.27 13.21 -5.56
N LEU A 192 11.72 12.00 -5.68
CA LEU A 192 10.39 11.70 -5.13
C LEU A 192 10.51 11.44 -3.62
N SER A 193 9.89 12.28 -2.78
CA SER A 193 10.02 12.24 -1.32
C SER A 193 9.05 11.29 -0.63
N VAL A 194 7.89 11.03 -1.24
CA VAL A 194 6.91 10.03 -0.78
C VAL A 194 6.74 9.02 -1.89
N GLN A 195 7.02 7.75 -1.61
CA GLN A 195 7.15 6.71 -2.62
C GLN A 195 6.31 5.49 -2.25
N PRO A 196 5.68 4.80 -3.23
CA PRO A 196 5.10 3.49 -2.98
C PRO A 196 6.21 2.45 -2.77
N VAL A 197 5.93 1.45 -1.96
CA VAL A 197 6.79 0.29 -1.71
C VAL A 197 5.93 -0.96 -1.86
N THR A 198 6.43 -1.96 -2.58
CA THR A 198 5.74 -3.25 -2.67
C THR A 198 5.91 -4.04 -1.37
N ALA A 199 4.99 -4.94 -1.06
CA ALA A 199 5.11 -5.81 0.11
C ALA A 199 6.43 -6.60 0.13
N ALA A 200 6.86 -7.10 -1.04
CA ALA A 200 8.12 -7.83 -1.17
C ALA A 200 9.35 -6.95 -0.86
N GLU A 201 9.38 -5.71 -1.35
CA GLU A 201 10.46 -4.77 -1.03
C GLU A 201 10.46 -4.41 0.46
N PHE A 202 9.28 -4.22 1.05
CA PHE A 202 9.13 -3.94 2.48
C PHE A 202 9.72 -5.07 3.33
N ASP A 203 9.30 -6.31 3.08
CA ASP A 203 9.79 -7.49 3.78
C ASP A 203 11.30 -7.68 3.62
N MET A 204 11.83 -7.42 2.42
CA MET A 204 13.27 -7.52 2.17
C MET A 204 14.08 -6.45 2.92
N ILE A 205 13.62 -5.20 2.98
CA ILE A 205 14.28 -4.14 3.76
C ILE A 205 14.26 -4.49 5.25
N VAL A 206 13.12 -4.97 5.76
CA VAL A 206 13.03 -5.44 7.16
C VAL A 206 14.02 -6.58 7.39
N ALA A 207 14.06 -7.58 6.50
CA ALA A 207 15.01 -8.69 6.61
C ALA A 207 16.48 -8.24 6.55
N LEU A 208 16.82 -7.24 5.73
CA LEU A 208 18.16 -6.66 5.71
C LEU A 208 18.52 -6.03 7.06
N SER A 209 17.59 -5.31 7.68
CA SER A 209 17.79 -4.68 8.99
C SER A 209 18.02 -5.69 10.12
N GLU A 210 17.60 -6.93 9.95
CA GLU A 210 17.73 -7.99 10.96
C GLU A 210 19.08 -8.73 10.86
N LYS A 211 19.81 -8.60 9.74
CA LYS A 211 21.13 -9.22 9.56
C LYS A 211 22.18 -8.50 10.42
N LYS A 212 23.01 -9.29 11.11
CA LYS A 212 24.24 -8.78 11.73
C LYS A 212 25.19 -8.33 10.63
N VAL A 213 25.74 -7.13 10.77
CA VAL A 213 26.88 -6.68 9.94
C VAL A 213 28.09 -7.42 10.50
N ASN A 214 28.67 -8.31 9.70
CA ASN A 214 29.92 -9.01 10.02
C ASN A 214 31.11 -8.07 9.87
#